data_AF-A0A7S2UNM9-F1
#
_entry.id   AF-A0A7S2UNM9-F1
#
_cell.length_a   1.000
_cell.length_b   1.000
_cell.length_c   1.000
_cell.angle_alpha   90.00
_cell.angle_beta   90.00
_cell.angle_gamma   90.00
#
_symmetry.space_group_name_H-M   'P 1'
#
loop_
_entity.id
_entity.type
_entity.pdbx_description
1 polymer ?
#
loop_
_entity_poly.entity_id
_entity_poly.type
_entity_poly.pdbx_seq_one_letter_code
_entity_poly.pdbx_strand_id
1 'polypeptide(L)'
;KVGSMVDCKNKISEHREELSSTLCVVMKKQTEHLNAINQLSAAIKCRPSDIGLAGIKDMQAITYQYCTLRHVAPNRVLNASNQLRRNNMDIKVVRGVDWVLNRGELEGNRFEILVQDLHQLELRDKQMKESEPNLSIEIRRRPCHKSFLEECVSRVQRGGFVNFYGEQRVGNAGDSADIGVRSFDIGRAMLQKKWTEAVNLIMIGRSLTGKGGEFVEGPERRLVRSTWKESGGDPIKALKVFPRDANSMPRERAVLQGLKRYKDPLAALQCLQFSVRTFWINAYQSYIWNLVATERIQRHGMKPILGDLYWPQGESSESKKNVKVITDDPSMIDIRQIVLPLPGSNVQYPTNDIGDIYGDLLKKDDIVFEKGAVAE
;
A
#
# COMPACT_ATOMS: atom_id res chain seq x y z
N LYS A 1 16.32 42.62 -29.54
CA LYS A 1 17.47 42.89 -30.42
C LYS A 1 17.94 41.58 -31.01
N VAL A 2 17.95 41.48 -32.33
CA VAL A 2 18.46 40.37 -33.14
C VAL A 2 19.99 40.43 -33.18
N GLY A 3 20.67 39.29 -33.20
CA GLY A 3 22.10 39.12 -33.47
C GLY A 3 22.45 37.63 -33.33
N SER A 4 22.23 36.82 -34.37
CA SER A 4 23.15 36.45 -35.46
C SER A 4 24.20 35.42 -35.06
N MET A 5 24.04 34.22 -35.64
CA MET A 5 25.01 33.13 -35.65
C MET A 5 26.35 33.58 -36.22
N VAL A 6 27.44 33.18 -35.57
CA VAL A 6 28.73 32.92 -36.24
C VAL A 6 29.29 31.62 -35.69
N ASP A 7 29.68 30.77 -36.64
CA ASP A 7 30.36 29.49 -36.54
C ASP A 7 31.43 29.40 -35.45
N CYS A 8 31.38 28.29 -34.70
CA CYS A 8 32.56 27.66 -34.11
C CYS A 8 32.37 26.13 -34.19
N LYS A 9 32.47 25.59 -35.41
CA LYS A 9 32.86 24.20 -35.61
C LYS A 9 34.33 24.05 -35.21
N ASN A 10 34.61 22.94 -34.53
CA ASN A 10 35.93 22.35 -34.23
C ASN A 10 36.71 22.96 -33.05
N LYS A 11 36.39 22.46 -31.86
CA LYS A 11 37.35 21.79 -30.96
C LYS A 11 36.60 20.74 -30.14
N ILE A 12 36.39 19.59 -30.76
CA ILE A 12 36.07 18.34 -30.05
C ILE A 12 37.42 17.81 -29.56
N SER A 13 37.69 18.00 -28.28
CA SER A 13 38.74 17.27 -27.56
C SER A 13 38.15 16.79 -26.24
N GLU A 14 37.81 15.50 -26.25
CA GLU A 14 38.12 14.49 -25.22
C GLU A 14 37.62 14.70 -23.77
N HIS A 15 36.97 13.63 -23.29
CA HIS A 15 36.33 13.43 -21.98
C HIS A 15 34.96 14.08 -21.76
N ARG A 16 33.95 13.63 -22.52
CA ARG A 16 32.63 13.45 -21.91
C ARG A 16 32.70 12.20 -21.06
N GLU A 17 32.73 12.34 -19.74
CA GLU A 17 32.39 11.23 -18.85
C GLU A 17 31.05 10.66 -19.34
N GLU A 18 31.06 9.42 -19.82
CA GLU A 18 29.82 8.72 -20.13
C GLU A 18 29.07 8.55 -18.82
N LEU A 19 28.09 9.43 -18.59
CA LEU A 19 27.20 9.37 -17.44
C LEU A 19 26.67 7.93 -17.32
N SER A 20 26.83 7.37 -16.12
CA SER A 20 26.70 5.93 -15.88
C SER A 20 25.30 5.40 -16.16
N SER A 21 24.28 6.27 -16.12
CA SER A 21 22.86 5.93 -16.21
C SER A 21 22.09 6.93 -17.07
N THR A 22 20.93 6.51 -17.58
CA THR A 22 20.00 7.40 -18.28
C THR A 22 18.74 7.61 -17.44
N LEU A 23 18.41 8.86 -17.15
CA LEU A 23 17.15 9.25 -16.54
C LEU A 23 16.06 9.35 -17.60
N CYS A 24 14.95 8.68 -17.34
CA CYS A 24 13.78 8.61 -18.22
C CYS A 24 12.50 8.93 -17.44
N VAL A 25 11.44 9.26 -18.17
CA VAL A 25 10.06 9.20 -17.68
C VAL A 25 9.39 8.01 -18.35
N VAL A 26 8.83 7.12 -17.54
CA VAL A 26 7.99 6.01 -17.99
C VAL A 26 6.53 6.36 -17.73
N MET A 27 5.72 6.18 -18.77
CA MET A 27 4.27 6.15 -18.68
C MET A 27 3.80 4.71 -18.74
N LYS A 28 2.86 4.32 -17.89
CA LYS A 28 2.13 3.06 -18.01
C LYS A 28 0.63 3.30 -17.87
N LYS A 29 -0.17 2.53 -18.60
CA LYS A 29 -1.61 2.50 -18.52
C LYS A 29 -2.08 1.11 -18.13
N GLN A 30 -2.87 0.98 -17.07
CA GLN A 30 -3.50 -0.29 -16.67
C GLN A 30 -2.53 -1.47 -16.55
N THR A 31 -1.29 -1.20 -16.12
CA THR A 31 -0.20 -2.19 -16.10
C THR A 31 0.32 -2.37 -14.67
N GLU A 32 0.35 -3.63 -14.21
CA GLU A 32 0.90 -4.04 -12.92
C GLU A 32 2.42 -3.80 -12.90
N HIS A 33 2.98 -3.49 -11.73
CA HIS A 33 4.36 -3.04 -11.58
C HIS A 33 5.41 -4.06 -12.02
N LEU A 34 5.31 -5.32 -11.60
CA LEU A 34 6.26 -6.36 -12.02
C LEU A 34 6.16 -6.62 -13.53
N ASN A 35 4.93 -6.63 -14.07
CA ASN A 35 4.74 -6.72 -15.52
C ASN A 35 5.40 -5.54 -16.26
N ALA A 36 5.24 -4.32 -15.76
CA ALA A 36 5.87 -3.12 -16.34
C ALA A 36 7.40 -3.21 -16.33
N ILE A 37 8.00 -3.68 -15.22
CA ILE A 37 9.45 -3.89 -15.12
C ILE A 37 9.92 -4.93 -16.14
N ASN A 38 9.21 -6.05 -16.27
CA ASN A 38 9.56 -7.12 -17.21
C ASN A 38 9.46 -6.64 -18.67
N GLN A 39 8.43 -5.85 -19.01
CA GLN A 39 8.28 -5.26 -20.33
C GLN A 39 9.38 -4.25 -20.65
N LEU A 40 9.74 -3.38 -19.70
CA LEU A 40 10.88 -2.46 -19.84
C LEU A 40 12.19 -3.22 -20.02
N SER A 41 12.46 -4.21 -19.16
CA SER A 41 13.65 -5.05 -19.22
C SER A 41 13.78 -5.74 -20.57
N ALA A 42 12.70 -6.31 -21.10
CA ALA A 42 12.69 -6.97 -22.40
C ALA A 42 12.90 -6.00 -23.57
N ALA A 43 12.20 -4.85 -23.58
CA ALA A 43 12.29 -3.89 -24.68
C ALA A 43 13.64 -3.16 -24.71
N ILE A 44 14.17 -2.83 -23.52
CA ILE A 44 15.46 -2.16 -23.37
C ILE A 44 16.60 -3.18 -23.44
N LYS A 45 16.34 -4.48 -23.21
CA LYS A 45 17.31 -5.58 -23.11
C LYS A 45 18.28 -5.45 -21.90
N CYS A 46 17.82 -4.90 -20.79
CA CYS A 46 18.59 -4.78 -19.54
C CYS A 46 18.06 -5.74 -18.47
N ARG A 47 18.77 -5.89 -17.35
CA ARG A 47 18.27 -6.67 -16.21
C ARG A 47 17.24 -5.83 -15.43
N PRO A 48 16.25 -6.45 -14.77
CA PRO A 48 15.34 -5.72 -13.88
C PRO A 48 16.06 -4.91 -12.79
N SER A 49 17.21 -5.40 -12.31
CA SER A 49 18.07 -4.71 -11.34
C SER A 49 18.70 -3.42 -11.87
N ASP A 50 18.75 -3.24 -13.18
CA ASP A 50 19.33 -2.06 -13.83
C ASP A 50 18.31 -0.91 -13.92
N ILE A 51 17.06 -1.15 -13.51
CA ILE A 51 15.95 -0.19 -13.55
C ILE A 51 15.72 0.36 -12.14
N GLY A 52 16.20 1.59 -11.89
CA GLY A 52 15.96 2.31 -10.64
C GLY A 52 14.62 3.04 -10.65
N LEU A 53 13.82 2.90 -9.59
CA LEU A 53 12.49 3.51 -9.42
C LEU A 53 12.31 3.99 -7.98
N ALA A 54 11.73 5.17 -7.79
CA ALA A 54 11.43 5.70 -6.46
C ALA A 54 10.24 5.03 -5.76
N GLY A 55 9.31 4.45 -6.51
CA GLY A 55 8.13 3.82 -5.92
C GLY A 55 7.24 3.10 -6.92
N ILE A 56 6.31 2.32 -6.38
CA ILE A 56 5.26 1.62 -7.12
C ILE A 56 4.10 2.59 -7.37
N LYS A 57 3.47 2.52 -8.54
CA LYS A 57 2.30 3.31 -8.92
C LYS A 57 1.12 2.41 -9.26
N ASP A 58 -0.10 2.89 -9.03
CA ASP A 58 -1.33 2.11 -9.19
C ASP A 58 -1.47 1.45 -10.56
N MET A 59 -1.98 0.22 -10.55
CA MET A 59 -2.25 -0.52 -11.78
C MET A 59 -3.39 0.13 -12.56
N GLN A 60 -4.54 0.39 -11.93
CA GLN A 60 -5.75 0.93 -12.57
C GLN A 60 -5.68 2.45 -12.78
N ALA A 61 -4.63 2.92 -13.45
CA ALA A 61 -4.43 4.33 -13.75
C ALA A 61 -3.57 4.53 -15.00
N ILE A 62 -3.50 5.77 -15.48
CA ILE A 62 -2.38 6.25 -16.30
C ILE A 62 -1.38 6.90 -15.33
N THR A 63 -0.18 6.38 -15.26
CA THR A 63 0.83 6.86 -14.30
C THR A 63 2.10 7.25 -15.01
N TYR A 64 2.69 8.36 -14.60
CA TYR A 64 4.00 8.82 -15.02
C TYR A 64 4.95 8.72 -13.84
N GLN A 65 6.15 8.18 -14.05
CA GLN A 65 7.18 8.14 -13.04
C GLN A 65 8.57 8.24 -13.66
N TYR A 66 9.51 8.83 -12.92
CA TYR A 66 10.91 8.77 -13.28
C TYR A 66 11.45 7.35 -13.10
N CYS A 67 12.35 6.96 -13.98
CA CYS A 67 13.20 5.79 -13.81
C CYS A 67 14.63 6.09 -14.24
N THR A 68 15.59 5.41 -13.65
CA THR A 68 16.98 5.38 -14.15
C THR A 68 17.28 4.03 -14.78
N LEU A 69 18.07 4.05 -15.84
CA LEU A 69 18.52 2.85 -16.54
C LEU A 69 20.05 2.81 -16.52
N ARG A 70 20.62 1.89 -15.74
CA ARG A 70 22.06 1.78 -15.56
C ARG A 70 22.74 1.24 -16.82
N HIS A 71 23.80 1.91 -17.27
CA HIS A 71 24.61 1.55 -18.44
C HIS A 71 23.79 1.38 -19.74
N VAL A 72 22.67 2.12 -19.87
CA VAL A 72 21.83 2.13 -21.06
C VAL A 72 21.97 3.47 -21.76
N ALA A 73 22.44 3.47 -23.00
CA ALA A 73 22.54 4.69 -23.81
C ALA A 73 21.15 5.22 -24.24
N PRO A 74 20.96 6.55 -24.33
CA PRO A 74 19.70 7.17 -24.74
C PRO A 74 19.08 6.62 -26.03
N ASN A 75 19.88 6.37 -27.07
CA ASN A 75 19.38 5.85 -28.35
C ASN A 75 18.72 4.46 -28.21
N ARG A 76 19.22 3.64 -27.29
CA ARG A 76 18.66 2.31 -27.00
C ARG A 76 17.28 2.43 -26.36
N VAL A 77 17.07 3.44 -25.51
CA VAL A 77 15.76 3.76 -24.92
C VAL A 77 14.78 4.20 -26.00
N LEU A 78 15.20 5.09 -26.91
CA LEU A 78 14.35 5.58 -27.99
C LEU A 78 13.89 4.43 -28.91
N ASN A 79 14.78 3.50 -29.24
CA ASN A 79 14.46 2.32 -30.04
C ASN A 79 13.43 1.40 -29.36
N ALA A 80 13.37 1.40 -28.03
CA ALA A 80 12.40 0.60 -27.26
C ALA A 80 10.99 1.21 -27.20
N SER A 81 10.83 2.52 -27.42
CA SER A 81 9.53 3.22 -27.25
C SER A 81 8.41 2.60 -28.09
N ASN A 82 8.68 2.25 -29.36
CA ASN A 82 7.67 1.65 -30.23
C ASN A 82 7.19 0.27 -29.73
N GLN A 83 8.10 -0.54 -29.17
CA GLN A 83 7.74 -1.83 -28.58
C GLN A 83 6.90 -1.64 -27.31
N LEU A 84 7.26 -0.66 -26.47
CA LEU A 84 6.54 -0.36 -25.23
C LEU A 84 5.12 0.17 -25.51
N ARG A 85 4.95 1.02 -26.53
CA ARG A 85 3.64 1.58 -26.92
C ARG A 85 2.62 0.52 -27.27
N ARG A 86 3.06 -0.60 -27.85
CA ARG A 86 2.20 -1.75 -28.15
C ARG A 86 1.69 -2.48 -26.89
N ASN A 87 2.31 -2.22 -25.75
CA ASN A 87 2.01 -2.87 -24.46
C ASN A 87 1.52 -1.85 -23.41
N ASN A 88 0.81 -0.79 -23.83
CA ASN A 88 0.27 0.24 -22.92
C ASN A 88 1.33 0.98 -22.09
N MET A 89 2.57 1.04 -22.56
CA MET A 89 3.67 1.75 -21.93
C MET A 89 4.32 2.75 -22.89
N ASP A 90 4.97 3.77 -22.35
CA ASP A 90 5.83 4.66 -23.14
C ASP A 90 7.03 5.07 -22.29
N ILE A 91 8.14 5.40 -22.94
CA ILE A 91 9.34 5.86 -22.27
C ILE A 91 9.94 7.03 -23.05
N LYS A 92 10.37 8.05 -22.32
CA LYS A 92 11.08 9.21 -22.87
C LYS A 92 12.35 9.46 -22.10
N VAL A 93 13.44 9.71 -22.81
CA VAL A 93 14.71 10.13 -22.21
C VAL A 93 14.57 11.57 -21.71
N VAL A 94 15.05 11.82 -20.50
CA VAL A 94 15.18 13.16 -19.94
C VAL A 94 16.61 13.66 -20.12
N ARG A 95 17.58 12.92 -19.57
CA ARG A 95 19.03 13.24 -19.63
C ARG A 95 19.87 12.06 -19.16
N GLY A 96 21.18 12.10 -19.42
CA GLY A 96 22.13 11.23 -18.71
C GLY A 96 22.30 11.69 -17.26
N VAL A 97 22.62 10.77 -16.36
CA VAL A 97 22.90 11.01 -14.94
C VAL A 97 23.96 10.03 -14.42
N ASP A 98 24.67 10.41 -13.36
CA ASP A 98 25.70 9.60 -12.70
C ASP A 98 25.16 8.79 -11.50
N TRP A 99 23.92 9.03 -11.09
CA TRP A 99 23.21 8.35 -10.00
C TRP A 99 22.10 7.42 -10.50
N VAL A 100 21.57 6.58 -9.60
CA VAL A 100 20.39 5.74 -9.82
C VAL A 100 19.28 6.11 -8.84
N LEU A 101 18.03 6.04 -9.31
CA LEU A 101 16.84 6.24 -8.48
C LEU A 101 16.63 5.03 -7.56
N ASN A 102 16.58 5.28 -6.25
CA ASN A 102 16.29 4.30 -5.22
C ASN A 102 14.88 4.46 -4.67
N ARG A 103 14.35 3.37 -4.10
CA ARG A 103 13.03 3.37 -3.45
C ARG A 103 12.98 4.41 -2.33
N GLY A 104 11.94 5.23 -2.32
CA GLY A 104 11.76 6.30 -1.34
C GLY A 104 12.28 7.67 -1.80
N GLU A 105 13.03 7.76 -2.89
CA GLU A 105 13.52 9.03 -3.45
C GLU A 105 12.43 9.77 -4.25
N LEU A 106 11.31 10.05 -3.59
CA LEU A 106 10.25 10.93 -4.09
C LEU A 106 9.64 11.72 -2.94
N GLU A 107 9.30 12.96 -3.19
CA GLU A 107 8.56 13.79 -2.22
C GLU A 107 7.08 13.39 -2.15
N GLY A 108 6.48 13.04 -3.29
CA GLY A 108 5.07 12.70 -3.35
C GLY A 108 4.57 12.39 -4.76
N ASN A 109 3.24 12.48 -4.92
CA ASN A 109 2.55 12.21 -6.18
C ASN A 109 1.57 13.34 -6.48
N ARG A 110 1.53 13.79 -7.74
CA ARG A 110 0.46 14.64 -8.24
C ARG A 110 -0.63 13.76 -8.85
N PHE A 111 -1.85 13.91 -8.36
CA PHE A 111 -3.01 13.17 -8.84
C PHE A 111 -3.92 14.09 -9.67
N GLU A 112 -4.44 13.54 -10.76
CA GLU A 112 -5.55 14.10 -11.51
C GLU A 112 -6.64 13.03 -11.52
N ILE A 113 -7.76 13.32 -10.84
CA ILE A 113 -8.84 12.35 -10.61
C ILE A 113 -10.11 12.93 -11.20
N LEU A 114 -10.69 12.19 -12.15
CA LEU A 114 -12.02 12.49 -12.67
C LEU A 114 -13.04 11.69 -11.85
N VAL A 115 -13.85 12.39 -11.06
CA VAL A 115 -14.96 11.77 -10.32
C VAL A 115 -16.23 11.93 -11.15
N GLN A 116 -16.89 10.81 -11.46
CA GLN A 116 -18.11 10.77 -12.27
C GLN A 116 -19.29 10.28 -11.40
N ASP A 117 -20.51 10.47 -11.89
CA ASP A 117 -21.74 10.00 -11.24
C ASP A 117 -21.92 10.50 -9.78
N LEU A 118 -21.65 11.79 -9.58
CA LEU A 118 -21.68 12.41 -8.26
C LEU A 118 -23.10 12.58 -7.73
N HIS A 119 -23.33 12.06 -6.53
CA HIS A 119 -24.58 12.20 -5.78
C HIS A 119 -24.29 12.78 -4.40
N GLN A 120 -25.14 13.70 -3.95
CA GLN A 120 -25.17 14.10 -2.55
C GLN A 120 -25.92 13.01 -1.76
N LEU A 121 -25.32 12.55 -0.66
CA LEU A 121 -25.95 11.57 0.24
C LEU A 121 -26.68 12.30 1.37
N GLU A 122 -27.97 12.02 1.51
CA GLU A 122 -28.77 12.41 2.66
C GLU A 122 -28.92 11.19 3.57
N LEU A 123 -28.42 11.30 4.80
CA LEU A 123 -28.56 10.29 5.85
C LEU A 123 -29.81 10.61 6.67
N ARG A 124 -30.73 9.66 6.79
CA ARG A 124 -31.90 9.77 7.67
C ARG A 124 -31.91 8.60 8.65
N ASP A 125 -32.23 8.90 9.90
CA ASP A 125 -32.50 7.85 10.89
C ASP A 125 -33.78 7.11 10.45
N LYS A 126 -33.69 5.80 10.21
CA LYS A 126 -34.92 5.00 10.17
C LYS A 126 -35.48 4.95 11.58
N GLN A 127 -36.78 5.17 11.71
CA GLN A 127 -37.48 4.97 12.98
C GLN A 127 -37.15 3.57 13.51
N MET A 128 -36.70 3.53 14.77
CA MET A 128 -36.42 2.30 15.51
C MET A 128 -37.64 1.40 15.46
N LYS A 129 -37.54 0.26 14.77
CA LYS A 129 -38.48 -0.85 14.98
C LYS A 129 -37.90 -1.70 16.10
N GLU A 130 -38.69 -2.01 17.13
CA GLU A 130 -38.29 -2.78 18.31
C GLU A 130 -37.63 -4.14 17.99
N SER A 131 -37.79 -4.65 16.77
CA SER A 131 -37.26 -5.91 16.29
C SER A 131 -35.82 -5.87 15.73
N GLU A 132 -35.20 -4.70 15.52
CA GLU A 132 -33.83 -4.58 14.99
C GLU A 132 -33.01 -3.52 15.76
N PRO A 133 -32.12 -3.93 16.69
CA PRO A 133 -31.39 -3.00 17.56
C PRO A 133 -30.24 -2.26 16.86
N ASN A 134 -30.03 -2.49 15.56
CA ASN A 134 -28.97 -1.82 14.80
C ASN A 134 -29.52 -0.54 14.17
N LEU A 135 -28.80 0.58 14.38
CA LEU A 135 -29.07 1.86 13.74
C LEU A 135 -29.08 1.68 12.21
N SER A 136 -30.26 1.57 11.61
CA SER A 136 -30.39 1.43 10.16
C SER A 136 -30.49 2.82 9.54
N ILE A 137 -29.35 3.36 9.09
CA ILE A 137 -29.32 4.64 8.39
C ILE A 137 -29.92 4.44 6.99
N GLU A 138 -30.96 5.21 6.66
CA GLU A 138 -31.44 5.31 5.28
C GLU A 138 -30.54 6.28 4.50
N ILE A 139 -29.97 5.80 3.40
CA ILE A 139 -29.12 6.60 2.51
C ILE A 139 -29.94 6.96 1.27
N ARG A 140 -30.29 8.23 1.12
CA ARG A 140 -30.94 8.74 -0.09
C ARG A 140 -29.95 9.50 -0.97
N ARG A 141 -29.92 9.16 -2.26
CA ARG A 141 -29.12 9.87 -3.27
C ARG A 141 -29.89 11.08 -3.80
N ARG A 142 -29.23 12.23 -3.85
CA ARG A 142 -29.74 13.46 -4.47
C ARG A 142 -28.77 13.97 -5.54
N PRO A 143 -29.24 14.76 -6.51
CA PRO A 143 -28.36 15.46 -7.43
C PRO A 143 -27.31 16.28 -6.67
N CYS A 144 -26.07 16.22 -7.13
CA CYS A 144 -24.98 16.95 -6.48
C CYS A 144 -24.88 18.37 -7.05
N HIS A 145 -25.16 19.38 -6.23
CA HIS A 145 -25.06 20.78 -6.64
C HIS A 145 -23.60 21.27 -6.62
N LYS A 146 -23.27 22.18 -7.55
CA LYS A 146 -21.92 22.75 -7.67
C LYS A 146 -21.44 23.39 -6.37
N SER A 147 -22.29 24.13 -5.68
CA SER A 147 -21.97 24.80 -4.40
C SER A 147 -21.59 23.80 -3.31
N PHE A 148 -22.32 22.68 -3.21
CA PHE A 148 -22.01 21.61 -2.25
C PHE A 148 -20.67 20.95 -2.57
N LEU A 149 -20.36 20.72 -3.85
CA LEU A 149 -19.06 20.22 -4.29
C LEU A 149 -17.92 21.19 -3.96
N GLU A 150 -18.11 22.47 -4.25
CA GLU A 150 -17.13 23.53 -3.92
C GLU A 150 -16.87 23.60 -2.41
N GLU A 151 -17.91 23.46 -1.59
CA GLU A 151 -17.76 23.38 -0.13
C GLU A 151 -16.95 22.14 0.30
N CYS A 152 -17.28 20.97 -0.24
CA CYS A 152 -16.54 19.72 0.05
C CYS A 152 -15.05 19.84 -0.33
N VAL A 153 -14.76 20.38 -1.50
CA VAL A 153 -13.38 20.62 -1.96
C VAL A 153 -12.67 21.63 -1.05
N SER A 154 -13.34 22.73 -0.70
CA SER A 154 -12.80 23.74 0.22
C SER A 154 -12.47 23.18 1.61
N ARG A 155 -13.29 22.26 2.12
CA ARG A 155 -13.02 21.57 3.40
C ARG A 155 -11.73 20.76 3.33
N VAL A 156 -11.52 20.00 2.27
CA VAL A 156 -10.29 19.21 2.07
C VAL A 156 -9.08 20.13 1.85
N GLN A 157 -9.23 21.21 1.08
CA GLN A 157 -8.13 22.17 0.85
C GLN A 157 -7.66 22.85 2.15
N ARG A 158 -8.60 23.23 3.02
CA ARG A 158 -8.27 23.90 4.30
C ARG A 158 -7.79 22.93 5.37
N GLY A 159 -8.52 21.83 5.57
CA GLY A 159 -8.32 20.92 6.69
C GLY A 159 -7.47 19.68 6.37
N GLY A 160 -7.26 19.38 5.08
CA GLY A 160 -6.68 18.11 4.66
C GLY A 160 -7.63 16.93 4.90
N PHE A 161 -7.05 15.76 5.14
CA PHE A 161 -7.75 14.53 5.47
C PHE A 161 -6.89 13.70 6.42
N VAL A 162 -7.49 12.76 7.15
CA VAL A 162 -6.75 11.83 8.01
C VAL A 162 -5.99 10.84 7.15
N ASN A 163 -4.68 10.70 7.37
CA ASN A 163 -3.78 9.90 6.56
C ASN A 163 -3.90 8.38 6.82
N PHE A 164 -5.09 7.82 6.63
CA PHE A 164 -5.37 6.40 6.86
C PHE A 164 -4.65 5.49 5.86
N TYR A 165 -4.30 4.29 6.33
CA TYR A 165 -3.97 3.18 5.44
C TYR A 165 -5.24 2.65 4.76
N GLY A 166 -5.30 2.76 3.44
CA GLY A 166 -6.45 2.34 2.65
C GLY A 166 -6.57 0.83 2.41
N GLU A 167 -7.59 0.45 1.64
CA GLU A 167 -8.01 -0.94 1.43
C GLU A 167 -6.93 -1.84 0.80
N GLN A 168 -6.04 -1.26 -0.01
CA GLN A 168 -4.89 -1.98 -0.57
C GLN A 168 -3.97 -2.54 0.52
N ARG A 169 -3.91 -1.90 1.69
CA ARG A 169 -3.04 -2.29 2.81
C ARG A 169 -3.77 -3.16 3.82
N VAL A 170 -4.91 -2.69 4.33
CA VAL A 170 -5.64 -3.36 5.42
C VAL A 170 -6.69 -4.36 4.90
N GLY A 171 -7.17 -4.22 3.68
CA GLY A 171 -8.32 -4.95 3.13
C GLY A 171 -9.55 -4.05 2.98
N ASN A 172 -10.53 -4.52 2.22
CA ASN A 172 -11.74 -3.74 1.92
C ASN A 172 -12.54 -3.42 3.20
N ALA A 173 -13.31 -2.34 3.17
CA ALA A 173 -14.28 -2.06 4.22
C ALA A 173 -15.52 -2.97 4.11
N GLY A 174 -16.21 -3.20 5.23
CA GLY A 174 -17.44 -4.00 5.29
C GLY A 174 -17.44 -5.08 6.37
N ASP A 175 -18.53 -5.84 6.45
CA ASP A 175 -18.63 -7.01 7.32
C ASP A 175 -17.74 -8.14 6.78
N SER A 176 -17.01 -8.82 7.67
CA SER A 176 -16.14 -9.95 7.30
C SER A 176 -16.89 -11.10 6.63
N ALA A 177 -18.20 -11.24 6.88
CA ALA A 177 -19.03 -12.20 6.15
C ALA A 177 -19.12 -11.86 4.64
N ASP A 178 -19.11 -10.58 4.29
CA ASP A 178 -19.28 -10.11 2.92
C ASP A 178 -17.95 -9.95 2.15
N ILE A 179 -16.84 -9.72 2.86
CA ILE A 179 -15.51 -9.44 2.26
C ILE A 179 -14.47 -10.55 2.48
N GLY A 180 -14.71 -11.44 3.44
CA GLY A 180 -13.81 -12.52 3.83
C GLY A 180 -12.57 -12.05 4.59
N VAL A 181 -11.50 -12.83 4.48
CA VAL A 181 -10.27 -12.62 5.26
C VAL A 181 -9.52 -11.38 4.79
N ARG A 182 -9.13 -10.53 5.74
CA ARG A 182 -8.33 -9.34 5.50
C ARG A 182 -6.86 -9.58 5.80
N SER A 183 -6.00 -8.73 5.24
CA SER A 183 -4.55 -8.87 5.41
C SER A 183 -4.12 -8.81 6.88
N PHE A 184 -4.79 -7.98 7.68
CA PHE A 184 -4.50 -7.86 9.11
C PHE A 184 -4.98 -9.06 9.93
N ASP A 185 -5.98 -9.83 9.48
CA ASP A 185 -6.42 -11.04 10.20
C ASP A 185 -5.31 -12.08 10.22
N ILE A 186 -4.64 -12.26 9.06
CA ILE A 186 -3.48 -13.14 8.94
C ILE A 186 -2.33 -12.62 9.81
N GLY A 187 -2.06 -11.31 9.75
CA GLY A 187 -1.02 -10.67 10.56
C GLY A 187 -1.25 -10.83 12.06
N ARG A 188 -2.49 -10.66 12.53
CA ARG A 188 -2.89 -10.87 13.91
C ARG A 188 -2.67 -12.31 14.35
N ALA A 189 -3.13 -13.29 13.57
CA ALA A 189 -2.92 -14.71 13.88
C ALA A 189 -1.42 -15.07 13.96
N MET A 190 -0.60 -14.50 13.08
CA MET A 190 0.86 -14.68 13.11
C MET A 190 1.49 -14.08 14.38
N LEU A 191 1.10 -12.85 14.77
CA LEU A 191 1.62 -12.20 15.98
C LEU A 191 1.20 -12.93 17.26
N GLN A 192 -0.01 -13.50 17.28
CA GLN A 192 -0.51 -14.37 18.35
C GLN A 192 0.14 -15.77 18.35
N LYS A 193 1.07 -16.06 17.44
CA LYS A 193 1.69 -17.39 17.25
C LYS A 193 0.66 -18.51 16.95
N LYS A 194 -0.53 -18.15 16.46
CA LYS A 194 -1.58 -19.09 16.04
C LYS A 194 -1.31 -19.54 14.60
N TRP A 195 -0.25 -20.30 14.41
CA TRP A 195 0.28 -20.65 13.08
C TRP A 195 -0.72 -21.43 12.20
N THR A 196 -1.44 -22.39 12.79
CA THR A 196 -2.50 -23.14 12.09
C THR A 196 -3.62 -22.22 11.63
N GLU A 197 -4.00 -21.24 12.45
CA GLU A 197 -5.03 -20.26 12.10
C GLU A 197 -4.56 -19.36 10.96
N ALA A 198 -3.30 -18.88 11.00
CA ALA A 198 -2.74 -18.08 9.92
C ALA A 198 -2.75 -18.84 8.57
N VAL A 199 -2.40 -20.14 8.58
CA VAL A 199 -2.52 -21.02 7.40
C VAL A 199 -3.97 -21.11 6.93
N ASN A 200 -4.91 -21.34 7.85
CA ASN A 200 -6.33 -21.45 7.52
C ASN A 200 -6.85 -20.16 6.89
N LEU A 201 -6.51 -19.00 7.44
CA LEU A 201 -6.91 -17.68 6.92
C LEU A 201 -6.36 -17.44 5.50
N ILE A 202 -5.11 -17.84 5.21
CA ILE A 202 -4.55 -17.80 3.86
C ILE A 202 -5.37 -18.68 2.89
N MET A 203 -5.78 -19.87 3.35
CA MET A 203 -6.57 -20.82 2.55
C MET A 203 -8.05 -20.45 2.42
N ILE A 204 -8.64 -19.73 3.37
CA ILE A 204 -9.99 -19.16 3.24
C ILE A 204 -9.96 -18.00 2.23
N GLY A 205 -8.98 -17.11 2.34
CA GLY A 205 -8.82 -15.97 1.44
C GLY A 205 -9.97 -14.97 1.50
N ARG A 206 -10.01 -14.08 0.51
CA ARG A 206 -11.10 -13.09 0.38
C ARG A 206 -12.34 -13.77 -0.19
N SER A 207 -13.49 -13.38 0.31
CA SER A 207 -14.79 -13.81 -0.22
C SER A 207 -15.55 -12.55 -0.53
N LEU A 208 -15.60 -12.14 -1.80
CA LEU A 208 -16.45 -11.02 -2.20
C LEU A 208 -17.81 -11.61 -2.61
N THR A 209 -18.67 -11.79 -1.62
CA THR A 209 -20.05 -12.26 -1.86
C THR A 209 -20.88 -11.11 -2.41
N GLY A 210 -20.79 -10.85 -3.72
CA GLY A 210 -21.82 -10.27 -4.58
C GLY A 210 -22.44 -8.89 -4.26
N LYS A 211 -22.44 -8.38 -3.03
CA LYS A 211 -23.10 -7.14 -2.62
C LYS A 211 -22.28 -5.89 -2.95
N GLY A 212 -20.99 -6.06 -3.25
CA GLY A 212 -20.05 -4.99 -3.65
C GLY A 212 -19.52 -5.10 -5.09
N GLY A 213 -20.07 -5.99 -5.92
CA GLY A 213 -19.98 -5.89 -7.38
C GLY A 213 -18.70 -6.31 -8.13
N GLU A 214 -17.50 -6.46 -7.55
CA GLU A 214 -16.29 -6.44 -8.42
C GLU A 214 -15.36 -7.66 -8.45
N PHE A 215 -15.58 -8.73 -7.68
CA PHE A 215 -14.74 -9.93 -7.81
C PHE A 215 -15.50 -11.23 -7.50
N VAL A 216 -15.67 -12.06 -8.51
CA VAL A 216 -16.11 -13.45 -8.34
C VAL A 216 -14.88 -14.34 -8.44
N GLU A 217 -14.59 -15.08 -7.38
CA GLU A 217 -13.47 -16.01 -7.39
C GLU A 217 -13.68 -17.11 -8.45
N GLY A 218 -12.67 -17.29 -9.32
CA GLY A 218 -12.71 -18.28 -10.39
C GLY A 218 -12.94 -19.71 -9.88
N PRO A 219 -13.59 -20.58 -10.67
CA PRO A 219 -14.01 -21.92 -10.23
C PRO A 219 -12.86 -22.78 -9.72
N GLU A 220 -11.68 -22.69 -10.32
CA GLU A 220 -10.51 -23.48 -9.90
C GLU A 220 -10.01 -23.09 -8.49
N ARG A 221 -10.01 -21.79 -8.18
CA ARG A 221 -9.59 -21.32 -6.84
C ARG A 221 -10.62 -21.73 -5.79
N ARG A 222 -11.92 -21.60 -6.11
CA ARG A 222 -13.01 -22.07 -5.25
C ARG A 222 -12.89 -23.57 -4.95
N LEU A 223 -12.55 -24.38 -5.95
CA LEU A 223 -12.33 -25.82 -5.79
C LEU A 223 -11.16 -26.14 -4.83
N VAL A 224 -10.06 -25.41 -4.94
CA VAL A 224 -8.92 -25.54 -4.00
C VAL A 224 -9.35 -25.24 -2.57
N ARG A 225 -10.05 -24.12 -2.36
CA ARG A 225 -10.49 -23.68 -1.03
C ARG A 225 -11.55 -24.61 -0.43
N SER A 226 -12.50 -25.09 -1.24
CA SER A 226 -13.51 -26.05 -0.80
C SER A 226 -12.88 -27.40 -0.45
N THR A 227 -11.95 -27.89 -1.28
CA THR A 227 -11.23 -29.16 -1.01
C THR A 227 -10.42 -29.07 0.28
N TRP A 228 -9.74 -27.95 0.53
CA TRP A 228 -9.05 -27.71 1.81
C TRP A 228 -10.03 -27.80 2.99
N LYS A 229 -11.17 -27.11 2.91
CA LYS A 229 -12.19 -27.09 3.97
C LYS A 229 -12.81 -28.47 4.21
N GLU A 230 -13.27 -29.15 3.16
CA GLU A 230 -13.95 -30.44 3.22
C GLU A 230 -13.01 -31.57 3.67
N SER A 231 -11.72 -31.45 3.37
CA SER A 231 -10.72 -32.42 3.82
C SER A 231 -10.26 -32.23 5.27
N GLY A 232 -10.73 -31.19 5.96
CA GLY A 232 -10.26 -30.84 7.30
C GLY A 232 -8.83 -30.30 7.32
N GLY A 233 -8.37 -29.68 6.23
CA GLY A 233 -7.02 -29.11 6.14
C GLY A 233 -5.94 -30.08 5.63
N ASP A 234 -6.28 -30.99 4.71
CA ASP A 234 -5.29 -31.91 4.11
C ASP A 234 -4.53 -31.22 2.96
N PRO A 235 -3.22 -30.92 3.11
CA PRO A 235 -2.46 -30.23 2.08
C PRO A 235 -2.27 -31.10 0.81
N ILE A 236 -2.25 -32.43 0.94
CA ILE A 236 -2.05 -33.33 -0.20
C ILE A 236 -3.31 -33.33 -1.07
N LYS A 237 -4.50 -33.40 -0.48
CA LYS A 237 -5.77 -33.33 -1.22
C LYS A 237 -5.96 -31.98 -1.90
N ALA A 238 -5.71 -30.88 -1.17
CA ALA A 238 -5.81 -29.54 -1.74
C ALA A 238 -4.83 -29.33 -2.90
N LEU A 239 -3.56 -29.72 -2.77
CA LEU A 239 -2.55 -29.58 -3.82
C LEU A 239 -2.88 -30.34 -5.11
N LYS A 240 -3.61 -31.46 -5.04
CA LYS A 240 -4.01 -32.24 -6.22
C LYS A 240 -4.97 -31.49 -7.15
N VAL A 241 -5.76 -30.56 -6.61
CA VAL A 241 -6.75 -29.78 -7.38
C VAL A 241 -6.27 -28.38 -7.75
N PHE A 242 -5.01 -28.03 -7.43
CA PHE A 242 -4.46 -26.74 -7.86
C PHE A 242 -4.43 -26.63 -9.38
N PRO A 243 -4.63 -25.42 -9.94
CA PRO A 243 -4.42 -25.16 -11.36
C PRO A 243 -3.01 -25.58 -11.79
N ARG A 244 -2.88 -26.07 -13.04
CA ARG A 244 -1.59 -26.44 -13.62
C ARG A 244 -0.65 -25.24 -13.78
N ASP A 245 -1.20 -24.05 -13.91
CA ASP A 245 -0.43 -22.81 -13.93
C ASP A 245 0.27 -22.58 -12.57
N ALA A 246 1.60 -22.60 -12.59
CA ALA A 246 2.45 -22.39 -11.43
C ALA A 246 2.33 -20.97 -10.84
N ASN A 247 1.75 -20.02 -11.58
CA ASN A 247 1.53 -18.66 -11.09
C ASN A 247 0.18 -18.47 -10.40
N SER A 248 -0.74 -19.44 -10.48
CA SER A 248 -2.03 -19.36 -9.78
C SER A 248 -1.86 -19.63 -8.29
N MET A 249 -2.43 -18.77 -7.44
CA MET A 249 -2.41 -18.89 -5.97
C MET A 249 -1.02 -19.22 -5.39
N PRO A 250 0.02 -18.40 -5.70
CA PRO A 250 1.41 -18.76 -5.39
C PRO A 250 1.68 -18.83 -3.88
N ARG A 251 0.97 -18.03 -3.09
CA ARG A 251 1.11 -18.00 -1.62
C ARG A 251 0.52 -19.25 -0.99
N GLU A 252 -0.71 -19.58 -1.38
CA GLU A 252 -1.42 -20.78 -0.94
C GLU A 252 -0.64 -22.04 -1.35
N ARG A 253 -0.17 -22.10 -2.61
CA ARG A 253 0.64 -23.24 -3.08
C ARG A 253 1.91 -23.43 -2.25
N ALA A 254 2.66 -22.34 -2.00
CA ALA A 254 3.89 -22.39 -1.23
C ALA A 254 3.65 -22.88 0.22
N VAL A 255 2.62 -22.35 0.88
CA VAL A 255 2.25 -22.77 2.25
C VAL A 255 1.86 -24.25 2.28
N LEU A 256 1.01 -24.72 1.36
CA LEU A 256 0.61 -26.12 1.34
C LEU A 256 1.76 -27.07 1.00
N GLN A 257 2.68 -26.68 0.12
CA GLN A 257 3.90 -27.44 -0.14
C GLN A 257 4.78 -27.53 1.11
N GLY A 258 4.91 -26.42 1.85
CA GLY A 258 5.56 -26.38 3.15
C GLY A 258 4.91 -27.34 4.15
N LEU A 259 3.59 -27.29 4.31
CA LEU A 259 2.84 -28.19 5.20
C LEU A 259 3.02 -29.66 4.82
N LYS A 260 2.94 -29.98 3.52
CA LYS A 260 3.16 -31.35 3.04
C LYS A 260 4.55 -31.86 3.40
N ARG A 261 5.58 -31.01 3.31
CA ARG A 261 6.98 -31.37 3.56
C ARG A 261 7.31 -31.46 5.04
N TYR A 262 6.93 -30.45 5.82
CA TYR A 262 7.38 -30.30 7.21
C TYR A 262 6.35 -30.73 8.24
N LYS A 263 5.06 -30.81 7.86
CA LYS A 263 3.93 -31.09 8.78
C LYS A 263 3.85 -30.13 9.97
N ASP A 264 4.47 -28.96 9.84
CA ASP A 264 4.51 -27.90 10.84
C ASP A 264 4.02 -26.59 10.21
N PRO A 265 2.99 -25.93 10.77
CA PRO A 265 2.44 -24.70 10.21
C PRO A 265 3.43 -23.53 10.21
N LEU A 266 4.31 -23.42 11.21
CA LEU A 266 5.31 -22.35 11.24
C LEU A 266 6.34 -22.52 10.12
N ALA A 267 6.93 -23.72 9.98
CA ALA A 267 7.84 -24.05 8.90
C ALA A 267 7.19 -23.87 7.51
N ALA A 268 5.88 -24.15 7.40
CA ALA A 268 5.13 -23.91 6.18
C ALA A 268 4.99 -22.41 5.85
N LEU A 269 4.68 -21.57 6.84
CA LEU A 269 4.66 -20.12 6.67
C LEU A 269 6.05 -19.57 6.33
N GLN A 270 7.11 -20.15 6.88
CA GLN A 270 8.50 -19.78 6.58
C GLN A 270 8.92 -20.10 5.13
N CYS A 271 8.15 -20.93 4.41
CA CYS A 271 8.36 -21.15 2.97
C CYS A 271 7.92 -19.95 2.12
N LEU A 272 7.14 -19.02 2.67
CA LEU A 272 6.81 -17.76 2.00
C LEU A 272 8.02 -16.80 2.04
N GLN A 273 8.15 -16.00 0.99
CA GLN A 273 9.11 -14.91 0.96
C GLN A 273 8.92 -13.99 2.17
N PHE A 274 10.03 -13.54 2.77
CA PHE A 274 10.03 -12.65 3.93
C PHE A 274 9.12 -11.41 3.74
N SER A 275 9.15 -10.80 2.55
CA SER A 275 8.31 -9.64 2.21
C SER A 275 6.81 -9.91 2.32
N VAL A 276 6.34 -11.13 2.03
CA VAL A 276 4.94 -11.54 2.16
C VAL A 276 4.58 -11.72 3.63
N ARG A 277 5.44 -12.38 4.42
CA ARG A 277 5.23 -12.57 5.86
C ARG A 277 5.12 -11.22 6.58
N THR A 278 6.09 -10.34 6.31
CA THR A 278 6.16 -8.99 6.88
C THR A 278 5.02 -8.10 6.38
N PHE A 279 4.50 -8.32 5.16
CA PHE A 279 3.32 -7.58 4.67
C PHE A 279 2.09 -7.76 5.56
N TRP A 280 1.78 -9.00 5.98
CA TRP A 280 0.60 -9.25 6.83
C TRP A 280 0.77 -8.68 8.24
N ILE A 281 1.96 -8.80 8.83
CA ILE A 281 2.29 -8.18 10.12
C ILE A 281 2.12 -6.65 10.02
N ASN A 282 2.68 -6.04 8.98
CA ASN A 282 2.54 -4.61 8.78
C ASN A 282 1.08 -4.18 8.49
N ALA A 283 0.27 -5.05 7.89
CA ALA A 283 -1.15 -4.77 7.70
C ALA A 283 -1.89 -4.70 9.05
N TYR A 284 -1.53 -5.55 10.02
CA TYR A 284 -2.05 -5.45 11.39
C TYR A 284 -1.60 -4.16 12.09
N GLN A 285 -0.33 -3.78 11.97
CA GLN A 285 0.14 -2.50 12.49
C GLN A 285 -0.62 -1.31 11.89
N SER A 286 -0.85 -1.32 10.57
CA SER A 286 -1.67 -0.32 9.87
C SER A 286 -3.13 -0.30 10.35
N TYR A 287 -3.71 -1.47 10.66
CA TYR A 287 -5.06 -1.57 11.20
C TYR A 287 -5.17 -0.92 12.58
N ILE A 288 -4.25 -1.23 13.49
CA ILE A 288 -4.20 -0.60 14.82
C ILE A 288 -3.98 0.91 14.70
N TRP A 289 -3.07 1.34 13.82
CA TRP A 289 -2.85 2.77 13.57
C TRP A 289 -4.14 3.48 13.12
N ASN A 290 -4.91 2.88 12.20
CA ASN A 290 -6.19 3.46 11.75
C ASN A 290 -7.21 3.57 12.90
N LEU A 291 -7.28 2.57 13.80
CA LEU A 291 -8.15 2.64 14.96
C LEU A 291 -7.73 3.78 15.90
N VAL A 292 -6.44 3.89 16.20
CA VAL A 292 -5.94 4.92 17.11
C VAL A 292 -6.07 6.32 16.51
N ALA A 293 -5.80 6.49 15.21
CA ALA A 293 -6.01 7.75 14.52
C ALA A 293 -7.49 8.19 14.57
N THR A 294 -8.42 7.23 14.43
CA THR A 294 -9.86 7.49 14.61
C THR A 294 -10.17 7.97 16.03
N GLU A 295 -9.72 7.24 17.05
CA GLU A 295 -9.93 7.62 18.46
C GLU A 295 -9.32 8.99 18.79
N ARG A 296 -8.10 9.27 18.33
CA ARG A 296 -7.40 10.55 18.53
C ARG A 296 -8.21 11.73 18.00
N ILE A 297 -8.78 11.59 16.80
CA ILE A 297 -9.58 12.66 16.19
C ILE A 297 -10.95 12.77 16.85
N GLN A 298 -11.60 11.66 17.21
CA GLN A 298 -12.90 11.67 17.86
C GLN A 298 -12.87 12.30 19.26
N ARG A 299 -11.82 12.03 20.05
CA ARG A 299 -11.69 12.52 21.42
C ARG A 299 -11.21 13.96 21.50
N HIS A 300 -10.18 14.30 20.72
CA HIS A 300 -9.42 15.55 20.90
C HIS A 300 -9.52 16.50 19.71
N GLY A 301 -10.19 16.08 18.62
CA GLY A 301 -10.35 16.90 17.42
C GLY A 301 -9.03 17.22 16.71
N MET A 302 -9.03 18.33 15.96
CA MET A 302 -7.94 18.73 15.07
C MET A 302 -6.90 19.66 15.72
N LYS A 303 -6.84 19.70 17.06
CA LYS A 303 -5.86 20.51 17.80
C LYS A 303 -4.81 19.62 18.45
N PRO A 304 -3.51 19.97 18.37
CA PRO A 304 -2.48 19.33 19.18
C PRO A 304 -2.77 19.45 20.68
N ILE A 305 -2.42 18.40 21.43
CA ILE A 305 -2.57 18.35 22.89
C ILE A 305 -1.28 17.89 23.57
N LEU A 306 -1.17 18.16 24.87
CA LEU A 306 -0.09 17.63 25.69
C LEU A 306 -0.01 16.10 25.56
N GLY A 307 1.21 15.59 25.47
CA GLY A 307 1.50 14.18 25.28
C GLY A 307 1.39 13.64 23.85
N ASP A 308 0.90 14.44 22.88
CA ASP A 308 0.99 14.05 21.47
C ASP A 308 2.45 13.93 21.04
N LEU A 309 2.71 13.07 20.05
CA LEU A 309 3.98 13.02 19.35
C LEU A 309 3.93 13.96 18.14
N TYR A 310 5.02 14.70 17.91
CA TYR A 310 5.10 15.58 16.76
C TYR A 310 6.49 15.59 16.11
N TRP A 311 6.51 15.96 14.83
CA TRP A 311 7.70 16.18 14.04
C TRP A 311 7.99 17.68 13.89
N PRO A 312 9.13 18.20 14.40
CA PRO A 312 9.51 19.60 14.27
C PRO A 312 9.70 20.04 12.80
N GLN A 313 9.29 21.26 12.45
CA GLN A 313 9.57 21.81 11.12
C GLN A 313 11.07 22.11 10.91
N GLY A 314 11.56 21.93 9.69
CA GLY A 314 12.94 22.24 9.30
C GLY A 314 13.93 21.07 9.42
N GLU A 315 13.48 19.91 9.90
CA GLU A 315 14.31 18.71 9.99
C GLU A 315 13.93 17.71 8.89
N SER A 316 14.93 17.23 8.14
CA SER A 316 14.74 16.31 7.00
C SER A 316 14.07 15.01 7.45
N SER A 317 13.06 14.57 6.68
CA SER A 317 12.28 13.33 6.91
C SER A 317 13.10 12.05 7.03
N GLU A 318 14.39 12.08 6.69
CA GLU A 318 15.30 10.94 6.71
C GLU A 318 15.75 10.50 8.11
N SER A 319 15.61 11.35 9.15
CA SER A 319 16.08 11.01 10.50
C SER A 319 14.94 10.68 11.47
N LYS A 320 14.47 9.42 11.50
CA LYS A 320 13.46 8.90 12.46
C LYS A 320 13.71 9.21 13.95
N LYS A 321 14.84 9.82 14.31
CA LYS A 321 15.27 10.22 15.66
C LYS A 321 14.69 11.55 16.15
N ASN A 322 13.88 12.23 15.35
CA ASN A 322 13.48 13.61 15.62
C ASN A 322 12.03 13.78 16.10
N VAL A 323 11.30 12.69 16.34
CA VAL A 323 9.97 12.76 16.95
C VAL A 323 10.10 13.19 18.40
N LYS A 324 9.29 14.17 18.83
CA LYS A 324 9.25 14.69 20.20
C LYS A 324 7.85 14.55 20.78
N VAL A 325 7.76 14.55 22.11
CA VAL A 325 6.50 14.62 22.85
C VAL A 325 6.22 16.07 23.17
N ILE A 326 4.96 16.49 23.06
CA ILE A 326 4.53 17.81 23.53
C ILE A 326 4.47 17.78 25.06
N THR A 327 5.39 18.47 25.72
CA THR A 327 5.44 18.63 27.19
C THR A 327 4.90 19.96 27.68
N ASP A 328 4.87 20.96 26.81
CA ASP A 328 4.54 22.36 27.11
C ASP A 328 3.45 22.87 26.15
N ASP A 329 3.19 24.18 26.15
CA ASP A 329 2.10 24.79 25.37
C ASP A 329 2.08 24.33 23.88
N PRO A 330 1.02 23.63 23.44
CA PRO A 330 0.89 23.14 22.06
C PRO A 330 0.56 24.24 21.04
N SER A 331 0.35 25.49 21.45
CA SER A 331 -0.15 26.58 20.59
C SER A 331 0.68 26.84 19.33
N MET A 332 1.99 26.57 19.38
CA MET A 332 2.92 26.77 18.27
C MET A 332 3.05 25.55 17.34
N ILE A 333 2.35 24.46 17.62
CA ILE A 333 2.42 23.21 16.86
C ILE A 333 1.20 23.12 15.95
N ASP A 334 1.43 22.83 14.66
CA ASP A 334 0.35 22.59 13.70
C ASP A 334 -0.06 21.11 13.75
N ILE A 335 -1.36 20.82 13.57
CA ILE A 335 -1.88 19.44 13.55
C ILE A 335 -1.19 18.55 12.51
N ARG A 336 -0.69 19.12 11.41
CA ARG A 336 0.07 18.41 10.36
C ARG A 336 1.45 17.92 10.83
N GLN A 337 1.92 18.42 11.97
CA GLN A 337 3.16 17.94 12.60
C GLN A 337 2.90 16.75 13.52
N ILE A 338 1.66 16.52 13.94
CA ILE A 338 1.32 15.40 14.83
C ILE A 338 1.50 14.09 14.08
N VAL A 339 2.18 13.15 14.75
CA VAL A 339 2.45 11.81 14.23
C VAL A 339 1.94 10.76 15.21
N LEU A 340 1.52 9.63 14.68
CA LEU A 340 1.17 8.45 15.46
C LEU A 340 2.08 7.29 15.05
N PRO A 341 2.59 6.49 15.99
CA PRO A 341 3.50 5.40 15.68
C PRO A 341 2.75 4.20 15.12
N LEU A 342 3.37 3.46 14.18
CA LEU A 342 2.97 2.08 13.97
C LEU A 342 3.38 1.27 15.21
N PRO A 343 2.51 0.43 15.78
CA PRO A 343 2.85 -0.28 17.02
C PRO A 343 4.01 -1.23 16.80
N GLY A 344 4.97 -1.25 17.73
CA GLY A 344 6.20 -2.02 17.60
C GLY A 344 7.05 -1.96 18.87
N SER A 345 8.12 -2.76 18.91
CA SER A 345 8.95 -2.91 20.12
C SER A 345 9.99 -1.80 20.31
N ASN A 346 10.20 -0.96 19.30
CA ASN A 346 11.19 0.11 19.31
C ASN A 346 10.60 1.41 18.77
N VAL A 347 9.43 1.79 19.29
CA VAL A 347 8.74 3.04 18.96
C VAL A 347 8.36 3.78 20.23
N GLN A 348 8.31 5.11 20.14
CA GLN A 348 7.76 5.94 21.19
C GLN A 348 6.25 6.04 21.01
N TYR A 349 5.50 5.92 22.11
CA TYR A 349 4.05 6.12 22.13
C TYR A 349 3.70 7.50 22.71
N PRO A 350 2.53 8.08 22.35
CA PRO A 350 2.02 9.27 23.01
C PRO A 350 1.93 9.07 24.52
N THR A 351 2.14 10.13 25.30
CA THR A 351 2.13 10.08 26.78
C THR A 351 0.80 10.58 27.37
N ASN A 352 -0.25 10.62 26.56
CA ASN A 352 -1.63 10.92 26.96
C ASN A 352 -2.51 9.67 26.80
N ASP A 353 -3.82 9.82 26.95
CA ASP A 353 -4.80 8.73 26.86
C ASP A 353 -4.75 7.93 25.53
N ILE A 354 -4.19 8.51 24.48
CA ILE A 354 -4.00 7.83 23.19
C ILE A 354 -2.93 6.75 23.27
N GLY A 355 -1.92 6.93 24.12
CA GLY A 355 -0.93 5.89 24.44
C GLY A 355 -1.59 4.67 25.09
N ASP A 356 -2.53 4.90 26.00
CA ASP A 356 -3.27 3.83 26.68
C ASP A 356 -4.15 3.04 25.69
N ILE A 357 -4.77 3.73 24.73
CA ILE A 357 -5.57 3.07 23.68
C ILE A 357 -4.74 2.09 22.85
N TYR A 358 -3.46 2.40 22.54
CA TYR A 358 -2.58 1.42 21.91
C TYR A 358 -2.43 0.17 22.78
N GLY A 359 -2.21 0.35 24.09
CA GLY A 359 -2.10 -0.74 25.05
C GLY A 359 -3.36 -1.60 25.10
N ASP A 360 -4.53 -0.98 25.20
CA ASP A 360 -5.82 -1.67 25.28
C ASP A 360 -6.15 -2.47 24.02
N LEU A 361 -5.91 -1.88 22.83
CA LEU A 361 -6.15 -2.57 21.56
C LEU A 361 -5.23 -3.77 21.36
N LEU A 362 -3.94 -3.63 21.69
CA LEU A 362 -2.97 -4.73 21.59
C LEU A 362 -3.25 -5.83 22.62
N LYS A 363 -3.60 -5.45 23.86
CA LYS A 363 -3.98 -6.39 24.93
C LYS A 363 -5.27 -7.15 24.58
N LYS A 364 -6.25 -6.48 23.96
CA LYS A 364 -7.49 -7.13 23.49
C LYS A 364 -7.21 -8.26 22.50
N ASP A 365 -6.19 -8.10 21.66
CA ASP A 365 -5.75 -9.13 20.72
C ASP A 365 -4.65 -10.04 21.31
N ASP A 366 -4.31 -9.96 22.59
CA ASP A 366 -3.23 -10.76 23.21
C ASP A 366 -1.89 -10.64 22.44
N ILE A 367 -1.55 -9.41 22.03
CA ILE A 367 -0.33 -9.11 21.27
C ILE A 367 0.56 -8.20 22.09
N VAL A 368 1.82 -8.60 22.23
CA VAL A 368 2.88 -7.79 22.81
C VAL A 368 4.04 -7.71 21.82
N PHE A 369 4.46 -6.49 21.47
CA PHE A 369 5.66 -6.30 20.66
C PHE A 369 6.89 -6.30 21.58
N GLU A 370 7.49 -7.46 21.81
CA GLU A 370 8.73 -7.56 22.59
C GLU A 370 9.95 -7.15 21.75
N LYS A 371 10.97 -6.57 22.38
CA LYS A 371 12.28 -6.36 21.73
C LYS A 371 12.85 -7.74 21.40
N GLY A 372 12.97 -8.05 20.11
CA GLY A 372 13.45 -9.34 19.60
C GLY A 372 12.36 -10.35 19.21
N ALA A 373 11.07 -10.03 19.34
CA ALA A 373 9.97 -10.96 18.99
C ALA A 373 9.83 -11.25 17.49
N VAL A 374 10.43 -10.42 16.62
CA VAL A 374 10.54 -10.72 15.19
C VAL A 374 11.93 -11.30 14.95
N ALA A 375 12.11 -12.56 15.30
CA ALA A 375 13.16 -13.37 14.68
C ALA A 375 12.76 -13.60 13.21
N GLU A 376 13.69 -13.31 12.31
CA GLU A 376 13.73 -13.49 10.83
C GLU A 376 12.56 -14.23 10.11
#